data_AF-A0AAV5AWY0-F1
#
_entry.id   AF-A0AAV5AWY0-F1
#
_cell.length_a   1.000
_cell.length_b   1.000
_cell.length_c   1.000
_cell.angle_alpha   90.00
_cell.angle_beta   90.00
_cell.angle_gamma   90.00
#
_symmetry.space_group_name_H-M   'P 1'
#
loop_
_entity.id
_entity.type
_entity.pdbx_description
1 polymer ?
#
loop_
_entity_poly.entity_id
_entity_poly.type
_entity_poly.pdbx_seq_one_letter_code
_entity_poly.pdbx_strand_id
1 'polypeptide(L)'
;MYKIFVNDKVIILTNVQDYLDSVKYFLLEDMSIDKIMTELDKKDVDKIVLYHPKEKKLLNKFVKKIKLVRAAGGIVTNEKKQILFIKRKGKWDLPKGKLDKGETLSQCALREVKEETGIKDLILLNFRAITYHIFHRDGKYQLKETHWFNMYSTTKAKFIPQIEEDIEKVKWKKPEKIAKILQNSYGNIRELFEKEQE
;
A
#
# COMPACT_ATOMS: atom_id res chain seq x y z
N MET A 1 7.86 9.59 -10.26
CA MET A 1 8.38 8.21 -10.05
C MET A 1 7.35 7.38 -9.30
N TYR A 2 7.16 6.10 -9.60
CA TYR A 2 6.25 5.20 -8.89
C TYR A 2 7.02 4.07 -8.20
N LYS A 3 6.62 3.71 -6.97
CA LYS A 3 7.10 2.53 -6.25
C LYS A 3 5.98 1.48 -6.22
N ILE A 4 6.30 0.25 -6.64
CA ILE A 4 5.39 -0.89 -6.61
C ILE A 4 6.07 -1.99 -5.80
N PHE A 5 5.48 -2.37 -4.67
CA PHE A 5 6.07 -3.35 -3.77
C PHE A 5 5.69 -4.78 -4.14
N VAL A 6 6.64 -5.72 -4.04
CA VAL A 6 6.41 -7.15 -4.20
C VAL A 6 7.10 -7.85 -3.04
N ASN A 7 6.33 -8.32 -2.06
CA ASN A 7 6.86 -8.78 -0.77
C ASN A 7 7.73 -7.68 -0.11
N ASP A 8 9.02 -7.96 0.09
CA ASP A 8 9.99 -7.02 0.66
C ASP A 8 10.85 -6.32 -0.43
N LYS A 9 10.57 -6.57 -1.71
CA LYS A 9 11.26 -6.00 -2.89
C LYS A 9 10.46 -4.86 -3.52
N VAL A 10 11.11 -4.03 -4.33
CA VAL A 10 10.47 -2.86 -4.97
C VAL A 10 10.76 -2.75 -6.47
N ILE A 11 9.71 -2.49 -7.24
CA ILE A 11 9.81 -2.07 -8.64
C ILE A 11 9.67 -0.55 -8.66
N ILE A 12 10.62 0.13 -9.28
CA ILE A 12 10.60 1.58 -9.47
C ILE A 12 10.30 1.87 -10.94
N LEU A 13 9.22 2.61 -11.19
CA LEU A 13 8.93 3.16 -12.51
C LEU A 13 9.40 4.62 -12.57
N THR A 14 10.29 4.94 -13.50
CA THR A 14 10.88 6.29 -13.60
C THR A 14 11.09 6.75 -15.03
N ASN A 15 11.04 8.07 -15.24
CA ASN A 15 11.48 8.75 -16.45
C ASN A 15 12.70 9.67 -16.18
N VAL A 16 13.26 9.64 -14.97
CA VAL A 16 14.37 10.49 -14.54
C VAL A 16 15.68 9.87 -15.00
N GLN A 17 16.41 10.56 -15.89
CA GLN A 17 17.62 10.05 -16.51
C GLN A 17 18.80 9.97 -15.53
N ASP A 18 19.01 11.00 -14.72
CA ASP A 18 20.11 11.08 -13.73
C ASP A 18 20.06 9.94 -12.71
N TYR A 19 18.86 9.42 -12.43
CA TYR A 19 18.69 8.27 -11.56
C TYR A 19 19.22 6.97 -12.18
N LEU A 20 19.27 6.88 -13.52
CA LEU A 20 19.71 5.70 -14.25
C LEU A 20 21.22 5.52 -14.28
N ASP A 21 21.99 6.60 -14.17
CA ASP A 21 23.46 6.57 -14.28
C ASP A 21 24.11 5.74 -13.16
N SER A 22 23.39 5.56 -12.05
CA SER A 22 23.86 4.84 -10.86
C SER A 22 23.18 3.49 -10.63
N VAL A 23 22.25 3.07 -11.50
CA VAL A 23 21.44 1.86 -11.28
C VAL A 23 21.23 1.05 -12.55
N LYS A 24 21.29 -0.29 -12.42
CA LYS A 24 20.82 -1.17 -13.50
C LYS A 24 19.32 -0.96 -13.70
N TYR A 25 18.92 -0.74 -14.95
CA TYR A 25 17.52 -0.55 -15.34
C TYR A 25 17.17 -1.38 -16.57
N PHE A 26 15.86 -1.53 -16.80
CA PHE A 26 15.29 -2.16 -17.99
C PHE A 26 14.28 -1.21 -18.63
N LEU A 27 14.10 -1.30 -19.94
CA LEU A 27 13.01 -0.59 -20.60
C LEU A 27 11.67 -1.22 -20.21
N LEU A 28 10.69 -0.39 -19.85
CA LEU A 28 9.36 -0.84 -19.44
C LEU A 28 8.66 -1.64 -20.57
N GLU A 29 8.93 -1.28 -21.81
CA GLU A 29 8.45 -1.96 -23.01
C GLU A 29 8.84 -3.44 -23.03
N ASP A 30 10.10 -3.73 -22.77
CA ASP A 30 10.73 -5.03 -23.03
C ASP A 30 10.47 -6.07 -21.94
N MET A 31 9.93 -5.61 -20.81
CA MET A 31 9.68 -6.39 -19.61
C MET A 31 8.20 -6.79 -19.52
N SER A 32 7.90 -8.08 -19.62
CA SER A 32 6.60 -8.67 -19.22
C SER A 32 6.54 -8.83 -17.71
N ILE A 33 5.34 -9.08 -17.15
CA ILE A 33 5.21 -9.36 -15.71
C ILE A 33 6.04 -10.58 -15.31
N ASP A 34 6.01 -11.65 -16.10
CA ASP A 34 6.77 -12.87 -15.78
C ASP A 34 8.27 -12.60 -15.76
N LYS A 35 8.81 -11.84 -16.74
CA LYS A 35 10.22 -11.43 -16.74
C LYS A 35 10.57 -10.59 -15.51
N ILE A 36 9.69 -9.65 -15.13
CA ILE A 36 9.90 -8.83 -13.93
C ILE A 36 9.95 -9.71 -12.68
N MET A 37 9.04 -10.67 -12.56
CA MET A 37 9.01 -11.59 -11.41
C MET A 37 10.24 -12.50 -11.39
N THR A 38 10.65 -13.06 -12.54
CA THR A 38 11.89 -13.85 -12.64
C THR A 38 13.13 -13.04 -12.24
N GLU A 39 13.24 -11.79 -12.66
CA GLU A 39 14.34 -10.92 -12.22
C GLU A 39 14.25 -10.60 -10.72
N LEU A 40 13.05 -10.37 -10.18
CA LEU A 40 12.83 -10.13 -8.75
C LEU A 40 13.08 -11.38 -7.91
N ASP A 41 12.93 -12.60 -8.42
CA ASP A 41 13.15 -13.83 -7.65
C ASP A 41 14.64 -14.13 -7.42
N LYS A 42 15.54 -13.44 -8.11
CA LYS A 42 16.99 -13.55 -7.89
C LYS A 42 17.36 -13.11 -6.47
N LYS A 43 18.27 -13.84 -5.83
CA LYS A 43 18.65 -13.64 -4.42
C LYS A 43 19.18 -12.24 -4.13
N ASP A 44 20.00 -11.70 -5.01
CA ASP A 44 20.70 -10.41 -4.81
C ASP A 44 19.95 -9.21 -5.41
N VAL A 45 18.65 -9.38 -5.71
CA VAL A 45 17.82 -8.32 -6.31
C VAL A 45 16.76 -7.90 -5.32
N ASP A 46 16.93 -6.74 -4.68
CA ASP A 46 15.90 -6.12 -3.83
C ASP A 46 15.07 -5.07 -4.59
N LYS A 47 15.59 -4.62 -5.74
CA LYS A 47 15.01 -3.54 -6.52
C LYS A 47 15.18 -3.78 -8.02
N ILE A 48 14.13 -3.50 -8.79
CA ILE A 48 14.19 -3.36 -10.25
C ILE A 48 13.78 -1.95 -10.64
N VAL A 49 14.52 -1.34 -11.56
CA VAL A 49 14.19 -0.04 -12.14
C VAL A 49 13.69 -0.26 -13.56
N LEU A 50 12.47 0.19 -13.84
CA LEU A 50 11.86 0.18 -15.18
C LEU A 50 11.75 1.61 -15.68
N TYR A 51 12.35 1.86 -16.84
CA TYR A 51 12.40 3.18 -17.45
C TYR A 51 11.38 3.33 -18.57
N HIS A 52 10.79 4.51 -18.67
CA HIS A 52 10.09 4.98 -19.85
C HIS A 52 10.25 6.50 -19.97
N PRO A 53 10.57 7.06 -21.15
CA PRO A 53 10.89 8.50 -21.27
C PRO A 53 9.69 9.41 -20.99
N LYS A 54 8.47 8.95 -21.27
CA LYS A 54 7.22 9.70 -20.99
C LYS A 54 6.63 9.31 -19.65
N GLU A 55 6.69 10.20 -18.67
CA GLU A 55 6.17 10.00 -17.31
C GLU A 55 4.70 9.52 -17.30
N LYS A 56 3.81 10.21 -18.03
CA LYS A 56 2.38 9.89 -18.14
C LYS A 56 2.08 8.48 -18.67
N LYS A 57 3.08 7.80 -19.26
CA LYS A 57 2.96 6.44 -19.77
C LYS A 57 3.45 5.38 -18.79
N LEU A 58 4.21 5.71 -17.75
CA LEU A 58 4.81 4.75 -16.82
C LEU A 58 3.76 3.82 -16.21
N LEU A 59 2.88 4.38 -15.38
CA LEU A 59 1.87 3.58 -14.69
C LEU A 59 0.85 2.99 -15.68
N ASN A 60 0.39 3.78 -16.66
CA ASN A 60 -0.59 3.32 -17.65
C ASN A 60 -0.09 2.13 -18.49
N LYS A 61 1.20 2.08 -18.85
CA LYS A 61 1.77 0.91 -19.54
C LYS A 61 1.96 -0.26 -18.60
N PHE A 62 2.37 -0.02 -17.36
CA PHE A 62 2.55 -1.08 -16.37
C PHE A 62 1.20 -1.76 -16.03
N VAL A 63 0.17 -0.99 -15.74
CA VAL A 63 -1.20 -1.47 -15.42
C VAL A 63 -1.79 -2.28 -16.58
N LYS A 64 -1.45 -1.98 -17.84
CA LYS A 64 -1.90 -2.80 -18.98
C LYS A 64 -1.30 -4.20 -19.02
N LYS A 65 -0.19 -4.44 -18.33
CA LYS A 65 0.50 -5.74 -18.27
C LYS A 65 -0.02 -6.64 -17.15
N ILE A 66 -0.82 -6.12 -16.19
CA ILE A 66 -1.22 -6.84 -14.98
C ILE A 66 -2.66 -6.50 -14.56
N LYS A 67 -3.41 -7.47 -14.04
CA LYS A 67 -4.78 -7.22 -13.54
C LYS A 67 -4.74 -6.22 -12.39
N LEU A 68 -5.47 -5.11 -12.54
CA LEU A 68 -5.62 -4.08 -11.51
C LEU A 68 -6.75 -4.46 -10.53
N VAL A 69 -6.47 -4.34 -9.24
CA VAL A 69 -7.46 -4.42 -8.15
C VAL A 69 -7.41 -3.11 -7.39
N ARG A 70 -8.55 -2.41 -7.31
CA ARG A 70 -8.66 -1.20 -6.50
C ARG A 70 -9.04 -1.54 -5.07
N ALA A 71 -8.46 -0.79 -4.15
CA ALA A 71 -8.66 -0.91 -2.73
C ALA A 71 -8.65 0.49 -2.10
N ALA A 72 -9.21 0.61 -0.91
CA ALA A 72 -9.09 1.82 -0.13
C ALA A 72 -8.98 1.52 1.37
N GLY A 73 -8.39 2.44 2.12
CA GLY A 73 -8.14 2.28 3.55
C GLY A 73 -7.91 3.60 4.28
N GLY A 74 -7.74 3.51 5.60
CA GLY A 74 -7.68 4.67 6.48
C GLY A 74 -6.41 4.74 7.31
N ILE A 75 -5.78 5.92 7.34
CA ILE A 75 -4.90 6.33 8.45
C ILE A 75 -5.79 7.01 9.48
N VAL A 76 -6.24 6.25 10.47
CA VAL A 76 -7.14 6.77 11.51
C VAL A 76 -6.32 7.34 12.65
N THR A 77 -6.62 8.57 13.04
CA THR A 77 -6.05 9.26 14.20
C THR A 77 -7.10 9.49 15.29
N ASN A 78 -6.65 9.76 16.52
CA ASN A 78 -7.51 10.17 17.62
C ASN A 78 -6.99 11.46 18.29
N GLU A 79 -7.70 11.93 19.31
CA GLU A 79 -7.37 13.12 20.12
C GLU A 79 -5.95 13.12 20.70
N LYS A 80 -5.35 11.93 20.92
CA LYS A 80 -4.00 11.72 21.44
C LYS A 80 -2.96 11.59 20.33
N LYS A 81 -3.33 11.91 19.08
CA LYS A 81 -2.52 11.74 17.87
C LYS A 81 -2.05 10.29 17.64
N GLN A 82 -2.69 9.30 18.26
CA GLN A 82 -2.34 7.91 18.05
C GLN A 82 -2.88 7.45 16.69
N ILE A 83 -2.19 6.53 16.05
CA ILE A 83 -2.61 5.94 14.78
C ILE A 83 -3.12 4.52 14.99
N LEU A 84 -4.25 4.20 14.36
CA LEU A 84 -4.84 2.87 14.41
C LEU A 84 -4.09 1.93 13.47
N PHE A 85 -3.51 0.87 14.03
CA PHE A 85 -2.90 -0.20 13.26
C PHE A 85 -3.66 -1.51 13.45
N ILE A 86 -3.71 -2.29 12.38
CA ILE A 86 -4.09 -3.70 12.42
C ILE A 86 -2.83 -4.57 12.38
N LYS A 87 -2.90 -5.79 12.90
CA LYS A 87 -1.86 -6.80 12.76
C LYS A 87 -2.44 -8.00 12.03
N ARG A 88 -1.85 -8.38 10.90
CA ARG A 88 -2.22 -9.60 10.18
C ARG A 88 -0.97 -10.33 9.72
N LYS A 89 -1.00 -11.65 9.78
CA LYS A 89 0.12 -12.53 9.36
C LYS A 89 1.45 -12.11 9.97
N GLY A 90 1.43 -11.76 11.25
CA GLY A 90 2.62 -11.33 11.99
C GLY A 90 3.12 -9.89 11.73
N LYS A 91 2.68 -9.21 10.67
CA LYS A 91 3.11 -7.84 10.31
C LYS A 91 2.06 -6.79 10.71
N TRP A 92 2.51 -5.60 11.07
CA TRP A 92 1.64 -4.43 11.27
C TRP A 92 1.26 -3.83 9.92
N ASP A 93 0.02 -3.37 9.84
CA ASP A 93 -0.56 -2.77 8.65
C ASP A 93 -1.65 -1.76 9.05
N LEU A 94 -2.25 -1.12 8.07
CA LEU A 94 -3.36 -0.19 8.23
C LEU A 94 -4.64 -0.81 7.68
N PRO A 95 -5.80 -0.45 8.25
CA PRO A 95 -7.07 -1.01 7.82
C PRO A 95 -7.41 -0.60 6.40
N LYS A 96 -7.72 -1.58 5.54
CA LYS A 96 -8.04 -1.41 4.12
C LYS A 96 -8.63 -2.69 3.53
N GLY A 97 -9.39 -2.55 2.46
CA GLY A 97 -9.78 -3.69 1.63
C GLY A 97 -10.24 -3.29 0.24
N LYS A 98 -10.93 -4.20 -0.44
CA LYS A 98 -11.20 -4.09 -1.87
C LYS A 98 -12.40 -3.18 -2.12
N LEU A 99 -12.34 -2.47 -3.25
CA LEU A 99 -13.46 -1.66 -3.71
C LEU A 99 -14.60 -2.57 -4.20
N ASP A 100 -15.79 -2.39 -3.63
CA ASP A 100 -16.99 -3.09 -4.05
C ASP A 100 -17.71 -2.38 -5.20
N LYS A 101 -18.58 -3.12 -5.91
CA LYS A 101 -19.32 -2.58 -7.05
C LYS A 101 -20.29 -1.49 -6.59
N GLY A 102 -20.20 -0.32 -7.21
CA GLY A 102 -21.06 0.83 -6.92
C GLY A 102 -20.57 1.72 -5.79
N GLU A 103 -19.44 1.37 -5.16
CA GLU A 103 -18.85 2.13 -4.07
C GLU A 103 -17.82 3.15 -4.60
N THR A 104 -17.73 4.33 -3.96
CA THR A 104 -16.60 5.25 -4.16
C THR A 104 -15.40 4.83 -3.29
N LEU A 105 -14.19 5.23 -3.65
CA LEU A 105 -13.00 4.92 -2.85
C LEU A 105 -13.10 5.44 -1.40
N SER A 106 -13.76 6.59 -1.20
CA SER A 106 -14.00 7.15 0.13
C SER A 106 -14.97 6.31 0.96
N GLN A 107 -16.04 5.79 0.35
CA GLN A 107 -16.98 4.88 1.00
C GLN A 107 -16.30 3.55 1.33
N CYS A 108 -15.52 3.00 0.40
CA CYS A 108 -14.72 1.79 0.60
C CYS A 108 -13.79 1.93 1.80
N ALA A 109 -13.03 3.02 1.86
CA ALA A 109 -12.13 3.26 2.99
C ALA A 109 -12.88 3.29 4.33
N LEU A 110 -14.03 3.97 4.39
CA LEU A 110 -14.85 4.03 5.61
C LEU A 110 -15.42 2.66 5.99
N ARG A 111 -15.95 1.91 5.03
CA ARG A 111 -16.52 0.57 5.25
C ARG A 111 -15.45 -0.39 5.78
N GLU A 112 -14.33 -0.49 5.08
CA GLU A 112 -13.23 -1.41 5.41
C GLU A 112 -12.64 -1.11 6.79
N VAL A 113 -12.44 0.17 7.14
CA VAL A 113 -12.00 0.52 8.49
C VAL A 113 -13.01 0.10 9.54
N LYS A 114 -14.32 0.26 9.30
CA LYS A 114 -15.36 -0.17 10.23
C LYS A 114 -15.41 -1.69 10.38
N GLU A 115 -15.34 -2.42 9.28
CA GLU A 115 -15.37 -3.90 9.23
C GLU A 115 -14.15 -4.51 9.94
N GLU A 116 -12.94 -4.08 9.58
CA GLU A 116 -11.70 -4.67 10.08
C GLU A 116 -11.41 -4.34 11.57
N THR A 117 -12.04 -3.29 12.11
CA THR A 117 -11.69 -2.75 13.44
C THR A 117 -12.86 -2.70 14.44
N GLY A 118 -14.10 -2.74 13.96
CA GLY A 118 -15.30 -2.54 14.76
C GLY A 118 -15.56 -1.08 15.18
N ILE A 119 -14.77 -0.11 14.71
CA ILE A 119 -15.03 1.33 14.96
C ILE A 119 -16.34 1.72 14.27
N LYS A 120 -17.20 2.49 14.95
CA LYS A 120 -18.45 3.02 14.37
C LYS A 120 -18.37 4.52 14.06
N ASP A 121 -17.77 5.27 14.97
CA ASP A 121 -17.58 6.72 14.88
C ASP A 121 -16.26 7.02 14.14
N LEU A 122 -16.38 7.36 12.86
CA LEU A 122 -15.25 7.55 11.96
C LEU A 122 -15.56 8.69 10.99
N ILE A 123 -14.70 9.71 11.01
CA ILE A 123 -14.80 10.90 10.18
C ILE A 123 -13.70 10.82 9.12
N LEU A 124 -14.09 10.86 7.84
CA LEU A 124 -13.15 10.99 6.73
C LEU A 124 -12.72 12.45 6.60
N LEU A 125 -11.41 12.70 6.55
CA LEU A 125 -10.86 14.06 6.49
C LEU A 125 -10.46 14.44 5.06
N ASN A 126 -9.45 13.77 4.52
CA ASN A 126 -8.92 14.06 3.19
C ASN A 126 -8.18 12.85 2.60
N PHE A 127 -7.93 12.91 1.30
CA PHE A 127 -7.07 11.94 0.63
C PHE A 127 -5.61 12.10 1.10
N ARG A 128 -4.94 10.98 1.35
CA ARG A 128 -3.54 10.94 1.80
C ARG A 128 -2.58 10.60 0.66
N ALA A 129 -2.75 9.43 0.04
CA ALA A 129 -1.80 8.90 -0.93
C ALA A 129 -2.35 7.67 -1.66
N ILE A 130 -1.68 7.24 -2.73
CA ILE A 130 -1.85 5.93 -3.34
C ILE A 130 -0.58 5.11 -3.14
N THR A 131 -0.76 3.82 -2.81
CA THR A 131 0.35 2.84 -2.77
C THR A 131 0.05 1.68 -3.69
N TYR A 132 1.10 1.09 -4.25
CA TYR A 132 1.00 -0.04 -5.16
C TYR A 132 1.71 -1.27 -4.59
N HIS A 133 1.04 -2.42 -4.61
CA HIS A 133 1.70 -3.70 -4.36
C HIS A 133 1.20 -4.79 -5.30
N ILE A 134 2.09 -5.69 -5.68
CA ILE A 134 1.73 -6.89 -6.39
C ILE A 134 1.59 -8.03 -5.40
N PHE A 135 0.49 -8.77 -5.56
CA PHE A 135 0.24 -10.00 -4.82
C PHE A 135 -0.12 -11.11 -5.80
N HIS A 136 0.08 -12.35 -5.37
CA HIS A 136 -0.27 -13.53 -6.13
C HIS A 136 -1.55 -14.15 -5.57
N ARG A 137 -2.58 -14.33 -6.41
CA ARG A 137 -3.86 -14.94 -6.02
C ARG A 137 -4.45 -15.67 -7.22
N ASP A 138 -4.97 -16.87 -6.99
CA ASP A 138 -5.59 -17.73 -8.00
C ASP A 138 -4.66 -18.00 -9.21
N GLY A 139 -3.38 -18.26 -8.93
CA GLY A 139 -2.36 -18.55 -9.95
C GLY A 139 -1.94 -17.34 -10.81
N LYS A 140 -2.33 -16.11 -10.43
CA LYS A 140 -2.01 -14.90 -11.20
C LYS A 140 -1.52 -13.77 -10.32
N TYR A 141 -0.56 -13.02 -10.85
CA TYR A 141 -0.14 -11.74 -10.27
C TYR A 141 -1.20 -10.66 -10.52
N GLN A 142 -1.47 -9.87 -9.48
CA GLN A 142 -2.42 -8.77 -9.53
C GLN A 142 -1.79 -7.55 -8.87
N LEU A 143 -1.95 -6.39 -9.50
CA LEU A 143 -1.53 -5.10 -8.95
C LEU A 143 -2.66 -4.54 -8.10
N LYS A 144 -2.44 -4.40 -6.80
CA LYS A 144 -3.34 -3.65 -5.94
C LYS A 144 -2.94 -2.18 -5.93
N GLU A 145 -3.88 -1.32 -6.32
CA GLU A 145 -3.82 0.12 -6.14
C GLU A 145 -4.68 0.47 -4.92
N THR A 146 -4.04 0.86 -3.81
CA THR A 146 -4.74 1.23 -2.58
C THR A 146 -4.75 2.74 -2.43
N HIS A 147 -5.95 3.32 -2.29
CA HIS A 147 -6.17 4.73 -1.99
C HIS A 147 -6.32 4.93 -0.48
N TRP A 148 -5.49 5.78 0.09
CA TRP A 148 -5.47 6.03 1.53
C TRP A 148 -6.11 7.36 1.86
N PHE A 149 -6.90 7.39 2.92
CA PHE A 149 -7.53 8.59 3.44
C PHE A 149 -7.12 8.83 4.89
N ASN A 150 -6.89 10.08 5.24
CA ASN A 150 -6.79 10.49 6.63
C ASN A 150 -8.18 10.46 7.26
N MET A 151 -8.27 9.89 8.44
CA MET A 151 -9.52 9.76 9.18
C MET A 151 -9.31 10.10 10.65
N TYR A 152 -10.41 10.41 11.32
CA TYR A 152 -10.43 10.72 12.74
C TYR A 152 -11.51 9.90 13.46
N SER A 153 -11.21 9.46 14.68
CA SER A 153 -12.18 8.77 15.53
C SER A 153 -12.01 9.16 16.99
N THR A 154 -13.13 9.41 17.66
CA THR A 154 -13.25 9.60 19.11
C THR A 154 -13.65 8.33 19.85
N THR A 155 -13.62 7.17 19.17
CA THR A 155 -14.09 5.92 19.75
C THR A 155 -13.35 5.56 21.04
N LYS A 156 -14.14 5.26 22.07
CA LYS A 156 -13.69 4.65 23.34
C LYS A 156 -14.07 3.17 23.42
N ALA A 157 -14.75 2.65 22.39
CA ALA A 157 -15.21 1.27 22.35
C ALA A 157 -14.03 0.30 22.22
N LYS A 158 -14.26 -0.95 22.63
CA LYS A 158 -13.33 -2.04 22.35
C LYS A 158 -13.36 -2.36 20.86
N PHE A 159 -12.20 -2.65 20.30
CA PHE A 159 -12.09 -3.10 18.91
C PHE A 159 -12.58 -4.53 18.75
N ILE A 160 -13.12 -4.82 17.57
CA ILE A 160 -13.52 -6.15 17.14
C ILE A 160 -12.76 -6.42 15.84
N PRO A 161 -11.61 -7.12 15.91
CA PRO A 161 -10.87 -7.51 14.72
C PRO A 161 -11.70 -8.44 13.83
N GLN A 162 -11.64 -8.23 12.51
CA GLN A 162 -12.25 -9.15 11.55
C GLN A 162 -11.35 -10.37 11.33
N ILE A 163 -11.69 -11.48 11.98
CA ILE A 163 -10.87 -12.70 12.01
C ILE A 163 -10.81 -13.36 10.62
N GLU A 164 -11.88 -13.22 9.83
CA GLU A 164 -12.00 -13.76 8.48
C GLU A 164 -10.95 -13.20 7.51
N GLU A 165 -10.40 -12.02 7.78
CA GLU A 165 -9.34 -11.36 7.01
C GLU A 165 -7.94 -11.51 7.66
N ASP A 166 -7.77 -12.53 8.52
CA ASP A 166 -6.54 -12.85 9.25
C ASP A 166 -6.06 -11.73 10.21
N ILE A 167 -6.98 -10.88 10.70
CA ILE A 167 -6.63 -9.78 11.61
C ILE A 167 -6.53 -10.29 13.05
N GLU A 168 -5.29 -10.33 13.55
CA GLU A 168 -4.97 -10.78 14.90
C GLU A 168 -5.29 -9.71 15.96
N LYS A 169 -5.02 -8.43 15.63
CA LYS A 169 -5.05 -7.32 16.60
C LYS A 169 -5.40 -6.00 15.93
N VAL A 170 -6.15 -5.17 16.64
CA VAL A 170 -6.37 -3.75 16.33
C VAL A 170 -5.85 -2.94 17.51
N LYS A 171 -4.94 -1.99 17.28
CA LYS A 171 -4.34 -1.20 18.36
C LYS A 171 -4.03 0.23 17.94
N TRP A 172 -4.37 1.17 18.82
CA TRP A 172 -3.78 2.51 18.82
C TRP A 172 -2.28 2.45 19.09
N LYS A 173 -1.49 3.14 18.26
CA LYS A 173 -0.04 3.29 18.40
C LYS A 173 0.30 4.76 18.59
N LYS A 174 1.09 5.06 19.62
CA LYS A 174 1.56 6.42 19.87
C LYS A 174 2.54 6.87 18.77
N PRO A 175 2.58 8.16 18.42
CA PRO A 175 3.53 8.72 17.45
C PRO A 175 4.96 8.25 17.67
N GLU A 176 5.45 8.32 18.90
CA GLU A 176 6.83 7.97 19.27
C GLU A 176 7.18 6.48 19.03
N LYS A 177 6.17 5.62 18.83
CA LYS A 177 6.37 4.19 18.55
C LYS A 177 6.20 3.84 17.08
N ILE A 178 5.73 4.76 16.23
CA ILE A 178 5.45 4.48 14.82
C ILE A 178 6.70 3.96 14.11
N ALA A 179 7.85 4.62 14.26
CA ALA A 179 9.09 4.17 13.62
C ALA A 179 9.43 2.70 13.94
N LYS A 180 9.26 2.27 15.19
CA LYS A 180 9.46 0.87 15.62
C LYS A 180 8.39 -0.08 15.06
N ILE A 181 7.14 0.37 14.96
CA ILE A 181 6.04 -0.42 14.38
C ILE A 181 6.28 -0.66 12.88
N LEU A 182 6.77 0.37 12.18
CA LEU A 182 7.06 0.34 10.75
C LEU A 182 8.20 -0.62 10.39
N GLN A 183 9.15 -0.89 11.29
CA GLN A 183 10.17 -1.92 11.10
C GLN A 183 9.57 -3.33 10.89
N ASN A 184 8.39 -3.60 11.47
CA ASN A 184 7.63 -4.84 11.26
C ASN A 184 6.36 -4.59 10.43
N SER A 185 6.44 -3.73 9.42
CA SER A 185 5.35 -3.43 8.48
C SER A 185 5.78 -3.66 7.03
N TYR A 186 4.83 -3.85 6.13
CA TYR A 186 5.12 -3.98 4.70
C TYR A 186 5.69 -2.69 4.10
N GLY A 187 6.51 -2.80 3.05
CA GLY A 187 7.19 -1.65 2.44
C GLY A 187 6.23 -0.56 1.94
N ASN A 188 5.09 -0.94 1.37
CA ASN A 188 4.05 -0.01 0.92
C ASN A 188 3.38 0.75 2.08
N ILE A 189 3.39 0.20 3.30
CA ILE A 189 2.89 0.90 4.49
C ILE A 189 3.93 1.88 5.01
N ARG A 190 5.21 1.50 5.02
CA ARG A 190 6.31 2.41 5.37
C ARG A 190 6.32 3.66 4.48
N GLU A 191 6.08 3.50 3.18
CA GLU A 191 6.04 4.61 2.22
C GLU A 191 5.05 5.72 2.62
N LEU A 192 3.94 5.40 3.28
CA LEU A 192 2.92 6.37 3.71
C LEU A 192 3.42 7.35 4.79
N PHE A 193 4.47 6.97 5.50
CA PHE A 193 5.05 7.73 6.61
C PHE A 193 6.41 8.33 6.26
N GLU A 194 7.03 7.90 5.16
CA GLU A 194 8.25 8.50 4.61
C GLU A 194 7.96 9.81 3.87
N LYS A 195 6.74 9.96 3.33
CA LYS A 195 6.32 11.16 2.58
C LYS A 195 5.80 12.26 3.52
N GLU A 196 6.74 12.96 4.15
CA GLU A 196 6.64 14.34 4.67
C GLU A 196 7.90 15.17 4.33
N GLN A 197 8.62 14.80 3.27
CA GLN A 197 9.73 15.60 2.72
C GLN A 197 9.63 15.62 1.19
N GLU A 198 8.73 16.43 0.67
CA GLU A 198 8.85 17.09 -0.63
C GLU A 198 8.49 18.56 -0.43
#